data_AF-A0A1F9ARR7-F1
#
_entry.id   AF-A0A1F9ARR7-F1
#
_cell.length_a   1.000
_cell.length_b   1.000
_cell.length_c   1.000
_cell.angle_alpha   90.00
_cell.angle_beta   90.00
_cell.angle_gamma   90.00
#
_symmetry.space_group_name_H-M   'P 1'
#
loop_
_entity.id
_entity.type
_entity.pdbx_description
1 polymer ?
#
loop_
_entity_poly.entity_id
_entity_poly.type
_entity_poly.pdbx_seq_one_letter_code
_entity_poly.pdbx_strand_id
1 'polypeptide(L)'
;MKLMVMLGTRMVNESFEEEVAEGTTLEKLFQQVDGSKRFKKKYFKEILAAPRPPVVLLNGNRVEVPEELGEKLNEGDEVSVVSPIAGG
;
A
#
# COMPACT_ATOMS: atom_id res chain seq x y z
N MET A 1 1.17 7.67 -4.90
CA MET A 1 1.29 6.68 -3.80
C MET A 1 2.40 7.09 -2.84
N LYS A 2 2.13 7.01 -1.53
CA LYS A 2 3.11 7.22 -0.46
C LYS A 2 3.28 5.94 0.35
N LEU A 3 4.51 5.59 0.68
CA LEU A 3 4.86 4.37 1.40
C LEU A 3 5.77 4.73 2.57
N MET A 4 5.26 4.56 3.79
CA MET A 4 5.99 4.76 5.03
C MET A 4 5.86 3.52 5.91
N VAL A 5 6.76 2.56 5.74
CA VAL A 5 6.63 1.24 6.37
C VAL A 5 7.94 0.75 6.97
N MET A 6 7.82 0.00 8.07
CA MET A 6 8.94 -0.64 8.74
C MET A 6 9.08 -2.08 8.27
N LEU A 7 10.25 -2.44 7.75
CA LEU A 7 10.60 -3.77 7.26
C LEU A 7 11.75 -4.36 8.07
N GLY A 8 11.42 -5.21 9.03
CA GLY A 8 12.43 -5.68 9.99
C GLY A 8 13.02 -4.48 10.73
N THR A 9 14.30 -4.19 10.49
CA THR A 9 15.02 -3.03 11.06
C THR A 9 15.10 -1.81 10.13
N ARG A 10 14.60 -1.91 8.90
CA ARG A 10 14.72 -0.84 7.88
C ARG A 10 13.43 -0.07 7.74
N MET A 11 13.49 1.25 7.86
CA MET A 11 12.39 2.14 7.49
C MET A 11 12.44 2.41 5.98
N VAL A 12 11.31 2.21 5.31
CA VAL A 12 11.10 2.62 3.92
C VAL A 12 10.18 3.83 3.96
N ASN A 13 10.66 4.96 3.45
CA ASN A 13 9.89 6.18 3.28
C ASN A 13 10.07 6.66 1.84
N GLU A 14 9.13 6.27 0.99
CA GLU A 14 9.17 6.55 -0.45
C GLU A 14 7.82 7.07 -0.94
N SER A 15 7.85 8.00 -1.88
CA SER A 15 6.67 8.51 -2.58
C SER A 15 6.89 8.41 -4.08
N PHE A 16 5.91 7.87 -4.80
CA PHE A 16 5.99 7.70 -6.24
C PHE A 16 4.59 7.73 -6.86
N GLU A 17 4.54 8.01 -8.15
CA GLU A 17 3.32 7.98 -8.95
C GLU A 17 3.29 6.68 -9.76
N GLU A 18 2.10 6.12 -9.90
CA GLU A 18 1.84 4.96 -10.75
C GLU A 18 0.66 5.27 -11.65
N GLU A 19 0.83 5.02 -12.94
CA GLU A 19 -0.30 5.04 -13.86
C GLU A 19 -1.15 3.80 -13.63
N VAL A 20 -2.45 4.03 -13.39
CA VAL A 20 -3.45 2.98 -13.22
C VAL A 20 -4.48 3.09 -14.34
N ALA A 21 -4.91 1.95 -14.87
CA ALA A 21 -6.00 1.93 -15.84
C ALA A 21 -7.33 2.31 -15.16
N GLU A 22 -8.28 2.82 -15.91
CA GLU A 22 -9.61 3.15 -15.40
C GLU A 22 -10.28 1.91 -14.77
N GLY A 23 -10.86 2.10 -13.57
CA GLY A 23 -11.49 1.01 -12.83
C GLY A 23 -10.51 0.01 -12.19
N THR A 24 -9.22 0.35 -12.11
CA THR A 24 -8.25 -0.39 -11.30
C THR A 24 -8.64 -0.35 -9.84
N THR A 25 -8.53 -1.47 -9.14
CA THR A 25 -8.80 -1.54 -7.70
C THR A 25 -7.52 -1.38 -6.90
N LEU A 26 -7.66 -1.06 -5.62
CA LEU A 26 -6.52 -0.99 -4.70
C LEU A 26 -5.72 -2.30 -4.67
N GLU A 27 -6.40 -3.45 -4.71
CA GLU A 27 -5.76 -4.76 -4.84
C GLU A 27 -4.89 -4.88 -6.09
N LYS A 28 -5.42 -4.47 -7.25
CA LYS A 28 -4.69 -4.54 -8.53
C LYS A 28 -3.49 -3.59 -8.55
N LEU A 29 -3.61 -2.40 -7.96
CA LEU A 29 -2.48 -1.49 -7.78
C LEU A 29 -1.37 -2.17 -6.99
N PHE A 30 -1.68 -2.78 -5.84
CA PHE A 30 -0.66 -3.47 -5.04
C PHE A 30 -0.03 -4.65 -5.79
N GLN A 31 -0.80 -5.40 -6.57
CA GLN A 31 -0.27 -6.48 -7.41
C GLN A 31 0.65 -5.95 -8.53
N GLN A 32 0.30 -4.83 -9.16
CA GLN A 32 1.12 -4.17 -10.18
C GLN A 32 2.46 -3.71 -9.58
N VAL A 33 2.41 -3.06 -8.41
CA VAL A 33 3.60 -2.58 -7.72
C VAL A 33 4.46 -3.76 -7.22
N ASP A 34 3.87 -4.85 -6.76
CA ASP A 34 4.56 -6.11 -6.39
C ASP A 34 5.26 -6.80 -7.58
N GLY A 35 4.74 -6.59 -8.79
CA GLY A 35 5.34 -7.05 -10.04
C GLY A 35 6.44 -6.13 -10.56
N SER A 36 6.53 -4.89 -10.05
CA SER A 36 7.57 -3.94 -10.44
C SER A 36 8.94 -4.32 -9.85
N LYS A 37 10.02 -3.82 -10.46
CA LYS A 37 11.38 -3.99 -9.91
C LYS A 37 11.67 -3.09 -8.70
N ARG A 38 10.72 -2.23 -8.29
CA ARG A 38 10.90 -1.25 -7.21
C ARG A 38 10.92 -1.92 -5.83
N PHE A 39 10.12 -2.97 -5.65
CA PHE A 39 10.04 -3.71 -4.40
C PHE A 39 10.42 -5.18 -4.59
N LYS A 40 10.60 -5.89 -3.48
CA LYS A 40 10.71 -7.35 -3.50
C LYS A 40 9.43 -7.94 -4.10
N LYS A 41 9.55 -9.03 -4.85
CA LYS A 41 8.38 -9.76 -5.36
C LYS A 41 7.42 -10.12 -4.20
N LYS A 42 6.11 -9.85 -4.38
CA LYS A 42 5.04 -10.08 -3.37
C LYS A 42 5.15 -9.23 -2.11
N TYR A 43 5.75 -8.05 -2.20
CA TYR A 43 5.97 -7.16 -1.05
C TYR A 43 4.68 -6.78 -0.30
N PHE A 44 3.72 -6.15 -0.98
CA PHE A 44 2.43 -5.74 -0.42
C PHE A 44 1.64 -6.95 0.06
N LYS A 45 1.69 -8.06 -0.69
CA LYS A 45 1.08 -9.32 -0.25
C LYS A 45 1.66 -9.85 1.07
N GLU A 46 2.97 -9.75 1.28
CA GLU A 46 3.63 -10.19 2.51
C GLU A 46 3.30 -9.26 3.70
N ILE A 47 3.38 -7.94 3.52
CA ILE A 47 3.18 -6.98 4.63
C ILE A 47 1.71 -6.87 5.06
N LEU A 48 0.74 -6.98 4.15
CA LEU A 48 -0.69 -6.95 4.49
C LEU A 48 -1.15 -8.22 5.21
N ALA A 49 -0.43 -9.34 5.02
CA ALA A 49 -0.68 -10.60 5.73
C ALA A 49 0.12 -10.73 7.04
N ALA A 50 0.94 -9.74 7.40
CA ALA A 50 1.75 -9.79 8.61
C ALA A 50 0.88 -9.70 9.88
N PRO A 51 1.33 -10.24 11.03
CA PRO A 51 0.58 -10.16 12.30
C PRO A 51 0.25 -8.74 12.76
N ARG A 52 1.03 -7.76 12.30
CA ARG A 52 0.80 -6.32 12.50
C ARG A 52 0.87 -5.65 11.13
N PRO A 53 -0.22 -5.68 10.35
CA PRO A 53 -0.21 -5.11 9.01
C PRO A 53 -0.08 -3.58 9.09
N PRO A 54 0.47 -2.93 8.06
CA PRO A 54 0.41 -1.49 7.95
C PRO A 54 -1.03 -1.02 7.76
N VAL A 55 -1.29 0.22 8.14
CA VAL A 55 -2.53 0.94 7.84
C VAL A 55 -2.49 1.41 6.40
N VAL A 56 -3.49 1.04 5.61
CA VAL A 56 -3.69 1.59 4.27
C VAL A 56 -4.66 2.76 4.36
N LEU A 57 -4.33 3.86 3.70
CA LEU A 57 -5.16 5.04 3.58
C LEU A 57 -5.43 5.32 2.11
N LEU A 58 -6.68 5.61 1.77
CA LEU A 58 -7.11 6.13 0.47
C LEU A 58 -7.63 7.55 0.67
N ASN A 59 -6.96 8.53 0.08
CA ASN A 59 -7.25 9.96 0.27
C ASN A 59 -7.30 10.39 1.75
N GLY A 60 -6.44 9.76 2.58
CA GLY A 60 -6.38 10.00 4.02
C GLY A 60 -7.42 9.22 4.85
N ASN A 61 -8.37 8.55 4.21
CA ASN A 61 -9.33 7.68 4.90
C ASN A 61 -8.77 6.27 5.07
N ARG A 62 -9.00 5.67 6.23
CA ARG A 62 -8.55 4.30 6.50
C ARG A 62 -9.32 3.31 5.62
N VAL A 63 -8.57 2.38 5.02
CA VAL A 63 -9.11 1.23 4.28
C VAL A 63 -9.04 0.01 5.19
N GLU A 64 -10.17 -0.64 5.40
CA GLU A 64 -10.30 -1.91 6.11
C GLU A 64 -9.86 -3.06 5.20
N VAL A 65 -8.69 -3.62 5.49
CA VAL A 65 -8.10 -4.72 4.73
C VAL A 65 -8.53 -6.05 5.37
N PRO A 66 -9.05 -7.03 4.60
CA PRO A 66 -9.10 -7.10 3.13
C PRO A 66 -10.40 -6.61 2.48
N GLU A 67 -11.40 -6.19 3.25
CA GLU A 67 -12.79 -5.95 2.81
C GLU A 67 -12.91 -4.84 1.76
N GLU A 68 -12.14 -3.76 1.92
CA GLU A 68 -12.18 -2.56 1.09
C GLU A 68 -11.07 -2.54 0.01
N LEU A 69 -10.30 -3.63 -0.15
CA LEU A 69 -9.30 -3.73 -1.23
C LEU A 69 -9.92 -3.75 -2.65
N GLY A 70 -11.22 -4.05 -2.74
CA GLY A 70 -12.00 -4.04 -3.97
C GLY A 70 -12.42 -2.63 -4.42
N GLU A 71 -12.16 -1.59 -3.63
CA GLU A 71 -12.49 -0.22 -4.01
C GLU A 71 -11.75 0.20 -5.28
N LYS A 72 -12.48 0.89 -6.17
CA LYS A 72 -11.96 1.43 -7.41
C LYS A 72 -11.20 2.71 -7.15
N LEU A 73 -10.01 2.80 -7.73
CA LEU A 73 -9.21 4.01 -7.76
C LEU A 73 -9.67 4.91 -8.90
N ASN A 74 -9.74 6.19 -8.61
CA ASN A 74 -9.95 7.27 -9.57
C ASN A 74 -8.62 7.98 -9.84
N GLU A 75 -8.58 8.72 -10.94
CA GLU A 75 -7.45 9.59 -11.24
C GLU A 75 -7.29 10.65 -10.13
N GLY A 76 -6.05 10.85 -9.68
CA GLY A 76 -5.73 11.77 -8.59
C GLY A 76 -5.87 11.19 -7.18
N ASP A 77 -6.32 9.94 -7.02
CA ASP A 77 -6.39 9.30 -5.71
C ASP A 77 -5.01 9.10 -5.08
N GLU A 78 -4.89 9.46 -3.81
CA GLU A 78 -3.68 9.26 -3.02
C GLU A 78 -3.80 8.01 -2.15
N VAL A 79 -3.03 6.98 -2.49
CA VAL A 79 -2.85 5.79 -1.64
C VAL A 79 -1.64 5.99 -0.74
N SER A 80 -1.83 5.87 0.58
CA SER A 80 -0.76 5.87 1.57
C SER A 80 -0.72 4.55 2.35
N VAL A 81 0.46 3.98 2.56
CA VAL A 81 0.64 2.77 3.37
C VAL A 81 1.59 3.08 4.52
N VAL A 82 1.09 3.01 5.76
CA VAL A 82 1.76 3.50 6.97
C VAL A 82 1.91 2.37 7.98
N SER A 83 3.13 2.01 8.37
CA SER A 83 3.31 1.07 9.48
C SER A 83 2.96 1.72 10.81
N PRO A 84 2.28 0.99 11.72
CA PRO A 84 2.13 1.45 13.09
C PRO A 84 3.51 1.56 13.74
N ILE A 85 3.94 2.79 14.03
CA ILE A 85 5.14 3.04 14.84
C ILE A 85 4.74 2.75 16.28
N ALA A 86 5.35 1.73 16.89
CA ALA A 86 5.22 1.52 18.33
C ALA A 86 5.93 2.69 19.04
N GLY A 87 5.17 3.70 19.44
CA GLY A 87 5.59 4.66 20.45
C GLY A 87 5.63 3.94 21.80
N GLY A 88 6.80 3.93 22.44
CA GLY A 88 6.97 3.43 23.81
C GLY A 88 6.36 4.37 24.84
#